data_AF-J5JRD3-F1
#
_entry.id   AF-J5JRD3-F1
#
_cell.length_a   1.000
_cell.length_b   1.000
_cell.length_c   1.000
_cell.angle_alpha   90.00
_cell.angle_beta   90.00
_cell.angle_gamma   90.00
#
_symmetry.space_group_name_H-M   'P 1'
#
loop_
_entity.id
_entity.type
_entity.pdbx_description
1 polymer ?
#
loop_
_entity_poly.entity_id
_entity_poly.type
_entity_poly.pdbx_seq_one_letter_code
_entity_poly.pdbx_strand_id
1 'polypeptide(L)'
;MAQQREAADARPKVRVAIVGTGLAGLATAYLLQQDRQTRFDVTLFEQAETLALDAASVTLKNAMTGVTERVNIPPRSVTRGYYPNLTRMYDYLRIPLRSVRYTFLYAEIQATKTQAGPRPPQSSDPMAGAYFAFEKLHKPVLSRQLSGSWLWQLWQTIFIAACYVWFLASCFFVEPRITKKTNVSESLQAYLQRIRVPRRFIDYHLLPVLGAICTCSHEQLLDFPASDVVNFMTRSSLQRTYMTDGVHDLQSRLVKGVEDIRLQAQVRKVERVENGVLIQWDRHQDGSGSSPEEVFDRVVLAVTPNAAAKIFSPASYALSSIPTASIEATVLDPSFKRIYVDEWEQAPIAKLFSKHNHPQLMAFRTHFSDAGGAQTEAWNYLPSGAICRTSPFQYPLEDAKVLHRARFTRTLRTVASRSIVESVVGRSRSAGNQTTASEKMWVSGKDNVWVTGSWCWDGMVLLEGCVVSAMRVADEFGVAVPWRDEYK
;
A
#
# COMPACT_ATOMS: atom_id res chain seq x y z
N MET A 1 -42.97 -9.74 -30.59
CA MET A 1 -42.06 -10.74 -31.20
C MET A 1 -40.60 -10.27 -31.30
N ALA A 2 -40.29 -8.96 -31.43
CA ALA A 2 -38.90 -8.48 -31.40
C ALA A 2 -38.23 -8.56 -30.01
N GLN A 3 -38.93 -8.16 -28.94
CA GLN A 3 -38.43 -8.27 -27.55
C GLN A 3 -38.24 -9.71 -27.05
N GLN A 4 -38.96 -10.68 -27.61
CA GLN A 4 -38.80 -12.10 -27.27
C GLN A 4 -37.65 -12.78 -28.03
N ARG A 5 -37.15 -12.16 -29.12
CA ARG A 5 -35.96 -12.64 -29.84
C ARG A 5 -34.65 -12.12 -29.25
N GLU A 6 -34.65 -10.92 -28.65
CA GLU A 6 -33.46 -10.39 -27.95
C GLU A 6 -33.10 -11.18 -26.69
N ALA A 7 -34.07 -11.75 -25.98
CA ALA A 7 -33.81 -12.54 -24.78
C ALA A 7 -33.22 -13.95 -25.07
N ALA A 8 -33.38 -14.46 -26.30
CA ALA A 8 -32.96 -15.82 -26.68
C ALA A 8 -31.53 -15.90 -27.22
N ASP A 9 -30.88 -14.77 -27.51
CA ASP A 9 -29.54 -14.69 -28.14
C ASP A 9 -28.47 -14.11 -27.21
N ALA A 10 -28.83 -13.79 -25.96
CA ALA A 10 -27.88 -13.35 -24.95
C ALA A 10 -27.09 -14.57 -24.43
N ARG A 11 -25.84 -14.71 -24.90
CA ARG A 11 -24.90 -15.69 -24.33
C ARG A 11 -24.87 -15.53 -22.80
N PRO A 12 -24.94 -16.63 -22.02
CA PRO A 12 -24.89 -16.53 -20.57
C PRO A 12 -23.60 -15.82 -20.15
N LYS A 13 -23.74 -14.83 -19.26
CA LYS A 13 -22.61 -14.09 -18.71
C LYS A 13 -21.75 -15.01 -17.86
N VAL A 14 -20.44 -14.82 -17.94
CA VAL A 14 -19.45 -15.48 -17.08
C VAL A 14 -19.52 -14.85 -15.69
N ARG A 15 -19.85 -15.65 -14.68
CA ARG A 15 -19.99 -15.22 -13.28
C ARG A 15 -18.61 -15.15 -12.63
N VAL A 16 -18.23 -13.97 -12.15
CA VAL A 16 -16.92 -13.69 -11.56
C VAL A 16 -17.09 -13.19 -10.14
N ALA A 17 -16.58 -13.95 -9.18
CA ALA A 17 -16.47 -13.47 -7.80
C ALA A 17 -15.12 -12.79 -7.56
N ILE A 18 -15.13 -11.64 -6.90
CA ILE A 18 -13.92 -10.93 -6.47
C ILE A 18 -13.95 -10.83 -4.95
N VAL A 19 -12.97 -11.45 -4.30
CA VAL A 19 -12.86 -11.50 -2.84
C VAL A 19 -11.94 -10.38 -2.37
N GLY A 20 -12.49 -9.38 -1.69
CA GLY A 20 -11.78 -8.21 -1.16
C GLY A 20 -12.02 -6.94 -1.97
N THR A 21 -12.44 -5.87 -1.30
CA THR A 21 -12.82 -4.59 -1.94
C THR A 21 -11.80 -3.48 -1.73
N GLY A 22 -10.51 -3.85 -1.63
CA GLY A 22 -9.39 -2.91 -1.72
C GLY A 22 -9.19 -2.40 -3.16
N LEU A 23 -8.18 -1.54 -3.36
CA LEU A 23 -7.88 -0.92 -4.66
C LEU A 23 -7.77 -1.95 -5.80
N ALA A 24 -7.09 -3.07 -5.58
CA ALA A 24 -6.88 -4.08 -6.62
C ALA A 24 -8.17 -4.80 -7.01
N GLY A 25 -9.03 -5.15 -6.02
CA GLY A 25 -10.30 -5.81 -6.26
C GLY A 25 -11.29 -4.90 -6.98
N LEU A 26 -11.44 -3.66 -6.49
CA LEU A 26 -12.29 -2.66 -7.13
C LEU A 26 -11.81 -2.26 -8.53
N ALA A 27 -10.50 -2.12 -8.75
CA ALA A 27 -9.96 -1.88 -10.09
C ALA A 27 -10.22 -3.07 -11.03
N THR A 28 -10.15 -4.30 -10.53
CA THR A 28 -10.47 -5.50 -11.31
C THR A 28 -11.95 -5.51 -11.68
N ALA A 29 -12.84 -5.27 -10.71
CA ALA A 29 -14.28 -5.18 -10.94
C ALA A 29 -14.63 -4.13 -11.99
N TYR A 30 -14.07 -2.92 -11.84
CA TYR A 30 -14.24 -1.83 -12.80
C TYR A 30 -13.85 -2.25 -14.21
N LEU A 31 -12.67 -2.84 -14.39
CA LEU A 31 -12.20 -3.28 -15.71
C LEU A 31 -13.16 -4.29 -16.34
N LEU A 32 -13.57 -5.32 -15.59
CA LEU A 32 -14.49 -6.34 -16.11
C LEU A 32 -15.84 -5.76 -16.53
N GLN A 33 -16.32 -4.72 -15.85
CA GLN A 33 -17.55 -4.01 -16.22
C GLN A 33 -17.40 -3.13 -17.46
N GLN A 34 -16.19 -2.68 -17.78
CA GLN A 34 -15.90 -1.96 -19.02
C GLN A 34 -15.74 -2.90 -20.24
N ASP A 35 -15.99 -4.20 -20.07
CA ASP A 35 -15.99 -5.14 -21.18
C ASP A 35 -17.05 -4.76 -22.23
N ARG A 36 -16.60 -4.41 -23.45
CA ARG A 36 -17.49 -3.97 -24.54
C ARG A 36 -18.51 -5.02 -24.97
N GLN A 37 -18.21 -6.30 -24.71
CA GLN A 37 -19.08 -7.42 -25.01
C GLN A 37 -20.02 -7.77 -23.85
N THR A 38 -19.93 -7.07 -22.72
CA THR A 38 -20.75 -7.29 -21.52
C THR A 38 -20.75 -8.76 -21.04
N ARG A 39 -19.61 -9.45 -21.18
CA ARG A 39 -19.49 -10.89 -20.95
C ARG A 39 -19.53 -11.31 -19.49
N PHE A 40 -19.25 -10.40 -18.55
CA PHE A 40 -19.01 -10.73 -17.16
C PHE A 40 -20.14 -10.23 -16.26
N ASP A 41 -20.52 -11.07 -15.31
CA ASP A 41 -21.37 -10.72 -14.17
C ASP A 41 -20.51 -10.77 -12.90
N VAL A 42 -20.39 -9.65 -12.18
CA VAL A 42 -19.38 -9.46 -11.14
C VAL A 42 -20.03 -9.38 -9.76
N THR A 43 -19.63 -10.28 -8.87
CA THR A 43 -20.00 -10.26 -7.45
C THR A 43 -18.79 -9.87 -6.59
N LEU A 44 -18.95 -8.88 -5.73
CA LEU A 44 -17.94 -8.48 -4.75
C LEU A 44 -18.22 -9.10 -3.38
N PHE A 45 -17.19 -9.66 -2.74
CA PHE A 45 -17.25 -10.11 -1.35
C PHE A 45 -16.36 -9.24 -0.46
N GLU A 46 -16.95 -8.69 0.61
CA GLU A 46 -16.25 -7.90 1.62
C GLU A 46 -16.63 -8.39 3.01
N GLN A 47 -15.62 -8.63 3.85
CA GLN A 47 -15.83 -9.11 5.21
C GLN A 47 -16.34 -8.01 6.15
N ALA A 48 -16.08 -6.74 5.84
CA ALA A 48 -16.50 -5.59 6.63
C ALA A 48 -17.89 -5.06 6.25
N GLU A 49 -18.41 -4.13 7.05
CA GLU A 49 -19.68 -3.42 6.82
C GLU A 49 -19.62 -2.38 5.69
N THR A 50 -18.41 -2.03 5.25
CA THR A 50 -18.19 -1.05 4.18
C THR A 50 -17.05 -1.51 3.28
N LEU A 51 -16.99 -0.96 2.07
CA LEU A 51 -15.92 -1.25 1.12
C LEU A 51 -14.55 -0.83 1.67
N ALA A 52 -13.55 -1.69 1.51
CA ALA A 52 -12.28 -1.60 2.23
C ALA A 52 -11.36 -0.44 1.81
N LEU A 53 -11.47 0.06 0.57
CA LEU A 53 -10.54 1.08 0.05
C LEU A 53 -10.60 2.38 0.88
N ASP A 54 -11.80 2.85 1.22
CA ASP A 54 -12.04 4.06 1.99
C ASP A 54 -12.43 3.80 3.47
N ALA A 55 -12.69 2.55 3.86
CA ALA A 55 -13.16 2.18 5.20
C ALA A 55 -12.30 2.73 6.35
N ALA A 56 -10.97 2.82 6.16
CA ALA A 56 -10.08 3.33 7.18
C ALA A 56 -9.91 4.86 7.16
N SER A 57 -10.34 5.54 6.10
CA SER A 57 -10.21 7.00 6.03
C SER A 57 -11.21 7.63 7.02
N VAL A 58 -10.85 8.77 7.62
CA VAL A 58 -11.69 9.49 8.61
C VAL A 58 -11.86 10.96 8.25
N THR A 59 -13.02 11.55 8.55
CA THR A 59 -13.25 13.00 8.40
C THR A 59 -13.05 13.68 9.74
N LEU A 60 -12.18 14.67 9.79
CA LEU A 60 -11.86 15.43 10.99
C LEU A 60 -12.42 16.84 10.87
N LYS A 61 -12.93 17.36 11.98
CA LYS A 61 -13.37 18.75 12.07
C LYS A 61 -12.71 19.44 13.25
N ASN A 62 -12.15 20.61 12.98
CA ASN A 62 -11.56 21.46 14.02
C ASN A 62 -12.61 22.45 14.54
N ALA A 63 -12.97 22.32 15.83
CA ALA A 63 -14.01 23.14 16.46
C ALA A 63 -13.69 24.63 16.49
N MET A 64 -12.41 25.00 16.52
CA MET A 64 -11.98 26.40 16.64
C MET A 64 -11.85 27.09 15.29
N THR A 65 -11.28 26.40 14.29
CA THR A 65 -11.03 26.99 12.97
C THR A 65 -12.15 26.71 11.96
N GLY A 66 -13.03 25.74 12.27
CA GLY A 66 -14.06 25.26 11.36
C GLY A 66 -13.53 24.44 10.18
N VAL A 67 -12.22 24.14 10.15
CA VAL A 67 -11.60 23.34 9.07
C VAL A 67 -12.10 21.90 9.16
N THR A 68 -12.65 21.40 8.06
CA THR A 68 -12.99 19.99 7.86
C THR A 68 -12.03 19.35 6.86
N GLU A 69 -11.44 18.22 7.22
CA GLU A 69 -10.42 17.52 6.42
C GLU A 69 -10.70 16.01 6.37
N ARG A 70 -10.71 15.43 5.17
CA ARG A 70 -10.75 13.97 4.96
C ARG A 70 -9.33 13.44 4.95
N VAL A 71 -9.02 12.55 5.89
CA VAL A 71 -7.68 11.96 6.05
C VAL A 71 -7.66 10.55 5.51
N ASN A 72 -6.81 10.31 4.52
CA ASN A 72 -6.48 8.97 4.04
C ASN A 72 -5.63 8.25 5.08
N ILE A 73 -6.07 7.06 5.49
CA ILE A 73 -5.34 6.21 6.43
C ILE A 73 -5.01 4.86 5.75
N PRO A 74 -3.72 4.49 5.66
CA PRO A 74 -2.55 5.36 5.83
C PRO A 74 -2.49 6.47 4.76
N PRO A 75 -1.63 7.50 4.91
CA PRO A 75 -1.45 8.53 3.89
C PRO A 75 -1.05 7.94 2.53
N ARG A 76 -1.71 8.39 1.45
CA ARG A 76 -1.52 7.87 0.10
C ARG A 76 -0.88 8.94 -0.79
N SER A 77 0.44 8.95 -0.84
CA SER A 77 1.22 9.84 -1.71
C SER A 77 1.75 9.09 -2.93
N VAL A 78 1.77 9.76 -4.09
CA VAL A 78 2.14 9.17 -5.37
C VAL A 78 3.06 10.10 -6.17
N THR A 79 3.93 9.51 -6.98
CA THR A 79 4.76 10.21 -7.98
C THR A 79 4.39 9.69 -9.37
N ARG A 80 4.23 10.58 -10.36
CA ARG A 80 3.87 10.15 -11.73
C ARG A 80 4.94 9.23 -12.37
N GLY A 81 6.20 9.34 -11.93
CA GLY A 81 7.29 8.49 -12.44
C GLY A 81 7.21 7.03 -11.97
N TYR A 82 6.94 6.79 -10.68
CA TYR A 82 6.86 5.42 -10.13
C TYR A 82 5.47 4.80 -10.26
N TYR A 83 4.43 5.63 -10.30
CA TYR A 83 3.02 5.19 -10.34
C TYR A 83 2.36 5.52 -11.70
N PRO A 84 2.92 5.09 -12.85
CA PRO A 84 2.41 5.50 -14.14
C PRO A 84 0.99 4.98 -14.41
N ASN A 85 0.67 3.73 -14.08
CA ASN A 85 -0.67 3.18 -14.36
C ASN A 85 -1.70 3.70 -13.38
N LEU A 86 -1.35 3.82 -12.10
CA LEU A 86 -2.23 4.42 -11.10
C LEU A 86 -2.59 5.86 -11.45
N THR A 87 -1.61 6.67 -11.84
CA THR A 87 -1.87 8.09 -12.19
C THR A 87 -2.64 8.23 -13.49
N ARG A 88 -2.41 7.38 -14.50
CA ARG A 88 -3.28 7.32 -15.69
C ARG A 88 -4.70 6.89 -15.37
N MET A 89 -4.88 5.90 -14.50
CA MET A 89 -6.21 5.50 -14.03
C MET A 89 -6.89 6.66 -13.31
N TYR A 90 -6.17 7.42 -12.49
CA TYR A 90 -6.70 8.63 -11.86
C TYR A 90 -7.09 9.70 -12.88
N ASP A 91 -6.26 9.96 -13.89
CA ASP A 91 -6.56 10.91 -14.96
C ASP A 91 -7.81 10.49 -15.76
N TYR A 92 -7.87 9.22 -16.19
CA TYR A 92 -9.01 8.62 -16.89
C TYR A 92 -10.31 8.69 -16.08
N LEU A 93 -10.22 8.28 -14.80
CA LEU A 93 -11.33 8.37 -13.86
C LEU A 93 -11.57 9.79 -13.38
N ARG A 94 -10.83 10.82 -13.84
CA ARG A 94 -10.92 12.23 -13.42
C ARG A 94 -10.89 12.42 -11.89
N ILE A 95 -9.99 11.71 -11.22
CA ILE A 95 -9.69 11.86 -9.79
C ILE A 95 -8.67 12.98 -9.61
N PRO A 96 -8.98 14.04 -8.85
CA PRO A 96 -8.07 15.16 -8.68
C PRO A 96 -6.82 14.75 -7.88
N LEU A 97 -5.66 15.17 -8.39
CA LEU A 97 -4.37 15.03 -7.71
C LEU A 97 -3.82 16.42 -7.38
N ARG A 98 -3.56 16.68 -6.10
CA ARG A 98 -2.88 17.90 -5.66
C ARG A 98 -1.41 17.65 -5.43
N SER A 99 -0.57 18.61 -5.81
CA SER A 99 0.85 18.58 -5.44
C SER A 99 0.97 18.85 -3.93
N VAL A 100 1.84 18.10 -3.27
CA VAL A 100 2.16 18.29 -1.85
C VAL A 100 3.65 18.52 -1.70
N ARG A 101 4.01 19.46 -0.81
CA ARG A 101 5.38 19.67 -0.34
C ARG A 101 5.49 19.17 1.08
N TYR A 102 6.59 18.51 1.39
CA TYR A 102 6.88 18.07 2.75
C TYR A 102 8.13 18.77 3.29
N THR A 103 8.07 19.11 4.57
CA THR A 103 9.26 19.27 5.39
C THR A 103 9.48 17.94 6.10
N PHE A 104 10.62 17.30 5.87
CA PHE A 104 10.98 16.06 6.53
C PHE A 104 11.79 16.36 7.79
N LEU A 105 11.37 15.75 8.89
CA LEU A 105 12.00 15.86 10.21
C LEU A 105 12.42 14.47 10.67
N TYR A 106 13.64 14.33 11.16
CA TYR A 106 14.19 13.09 11.67
C TYR A 106 14.39 13.22 13.16
N ALA A 107 13.79 12.30 13.91
CA ALA A 107 13.82 12.30 15.35
C ALA A 107 14.11 10.91 15.90
N GLU A 108 14.75 10.87 17.06
CA GLU A 108 14.97 9.66 17.83
C GLU A 108 13.92 9.55 18.93
N ILE A 109 13.31 8.37 19.06
CA ILE A 109 12.42 8.04 20.17
C ILE A 109 13.32 7.63 21.34
N GLN A 110 13.50 8.54 22.30
CA GLN A 110 14.30 8.25 23.49
C GLN A 110 13.65 7.13 24.33
N ALA A 111 14.33 6.00 24.48
CA ALA A 111 13.96 4.97 25.43
C ALA A 111 14.40 5.39 26.84
N THR A 112 13.46 5.61 27.76
CA THR A 112 13.80 5.67 29.19
C THR A 112 14.23 4.28 29.67
N LYS A 113 15.39 4.20 30.34
CA LYS A 113 16.17 3.00 30.75
C LYS A 113 15.43 1.80 31.41
N THR A 114 14.11 1.82 31.59
CA THR A 114 13.41 0.88 32.46
C THR A 114 12.51 -0.15 31.77
N GLN A 115 12.27 -0.13 30.45
CA GLN A 115 11.49 -1.19 29.78
C GLN A 115 11.93 -1.45 28.33
N ALA A 116 11.99 -2.73 27.96
CA ALA A 116 12.22 -3.19 26.58
C ALA A 116 10.90 -3.13 25.79
N GLY A 117 10.72 -2.08 24.98
CA GLY A 117 9.59 -1.92 24.07
C GLY A 117 9.31 -0.44 23.75
N PRO A 118 8.76 -0.11 22.56
CA PRO A 118 8.46 1.28 22.22
C PRO A 118 7.28 1.80 23.06
N ARG A 119 7.51 2.86 23.85
CA ARG A 119 6.44 3.60 24.55
C ARG A 119 5.70 4.53 23.59
N PRO A 120 4.40 4.83 23.83
CA PRO A 120 3.75 5.95 23.17
C PRO A 120 4.57 7.23 23.43
N PRO A 121 4.80 8.08 22.40
CA PRO A 121 5.64 9.25 22.56
C PRO A 121 5.07 10.16 23.63
N GLN A 122 5.93 10.48 24.61
CA GLN A 122 5.58 11.28 25.79
C GLN A 122 5.20 12.74 25.42
N SER A 123 5.58 13.19 24.23
CA SER A 123 5.27 14.52 23.70
C SER A 123 4.72 14.43 22.28
N SER A 124 3.69 15.24 21.98
CA SER A 124 3.23 15.50 20.61
C SER A 124 4.08 16.55 19.89
N ASP A 125 5.07 17.12 20.58
CA ASP A 125 6.02 18.07 20.02
C ASP A 125 6.82 17.42 18.88
N PRO A 126 6.71 17.93 17.64
CA PRO A 126 7.50 17.43 16.52
C PRO A 126 9.00 17.43 16.80
N MET A 127 9.50 18.43 17.54
CA MET A 127 10.93 18.64 17.75
C MET A 127 11.54 17.75 18.84
N ALA A 128 10.72 17.04 19.62
CA ALA A 128 11.21 16.15 20.67
C ALA A 128 12.07 15.02 20.08
N GLY A 129 13.37 15.05 20.39
CA GLY A 129 14.37 14.10 19.88
C GLY A 129 14.85 14.39 18.46
N ALA A 130 14.50 15.54 17.87
CA ALA A 130 14.88 15.88 16.50
C ALA A 130 16.38 16.15 16.35
N TYR A 131 16.98 15.54 15.35
CA TYR A 131 18.42 15.68 15.04
C TYR A 131 18.70 16.15 13.62
N PHE A 132 17.71 16.14 12.72
CA PHE A 132 17.87 16.65 11.37
C PHE A 132 16.53 17.03 10.74
N ALA A 133 16.51 18.06 9.89
CA ALA A 133 15.32 18.45 9.15
C ALA A 133 15.67 19.11 7.82
N PHE A 134 14.87 18.87 6.80
CA PHE A 134 15.00 19.52 5.49
C PHE A 134 13.67 19.61 4.76
N GLU A 135 13.50 20.66 3.95
CA GLU A 135 12.38 20.74 3.01
C GLU A 135 12.77 20.16 1.64
N LYS A 136 14.00 20.46 1.22
CA LYS A 136 14.67 19.88 0.05
C LYS A 136 16.12 19.60 0.42
N LEU A 137 16.79 18.74 -0.33
CA LEU A 137 18.21 18.44 -0.07
C LEU A 137 19.10 19.71 -0.05
N HIS A 138 18.73 20.75 -0.84
CA HIS A 138 19.42 22.05 -0.87
C HIS A 138 18.82 23.12 0.07
N LYS A 139 17.80 22.76 0.87
CA LYS A 139 17.14 23.63 1.85
C LYS A 139 17.09 22.93 3.22
N PRO A 140 18.23 22.80 3.90
CA PRO A 140 18.26 22.30 5.28
C PRO A 140 17.51 23.27 6.19
N VAL A 141 16.87 22.74 7.23
CA VAL A 141 16.31 23.55 8.30
C VAL A 141 17.34 23.61 9.42
N LEU A 142 17.99 24.77 9.58
CA LEU A 142 18.91 25.02 10.69
C LEU A 142 18.10 25.63 11.84
N SER A 143 18.22 25.05 13.03
CA SER A 143 17.48 25.52 14.21
C SER A 143 18.28 25.26 15.47
N ARG A 144 18.20 26.19 16.43
CA ARG A 144 18.74 26.00 17.78
C ARG A 144 18.05 24.86 18.55
N GLN A 145 16.86 24.45 18.10
CA GLN A 145 16.10 23.33 18.68
C GLN A 145 16.57 21.96 18.16
N LEU A 146 17.37 21.93 17.09
CA LEU A 146 18.01 20.69 16.63
C LEU A 146 19.30 20.44 17.41
N SER A 147 19.69 19.18 17.54
CA SER A 147 20.89 18.81 18.28
C SER A 147 22.18 19.35 17.65
N GLY A 148 23.11 19.78 18.51
CA GLY A 148 24.45 20.24 18.12
C GLY A 148 24.57 21.72 17.78
N SER A 149 25.82 22.18 17.62
CA SER A 149 26.15 23.56 17.25
C SER A 149 25.82 23.84 15.77
N TRP A 150 25.73 25.12 15.38
CA TRP A 150 25.45 25.50 13.99
C TRP A 150 26.51 24.96 12.99
N LEU A 151 27.79 24.94 13.38
CA LEU A 151 28.88 24.36 12.59
C LEU A 151 28.67 22.86 12.39
N TRP A 152 28.25 22.17 13.45
CA TRP A 152 27.93 20.75 13.40
C TRP A 152 26.74 20.47 12.47
N GLN A 153 25.67 21.25 12.57
CA GLN A 153 24.50 21.13 11.69
C GLN A 153 24.85 21.39 10.21
N LEU A 154 25.74 22.35 9.94
CA LEU A 154 26.23 22.63 8.58
C LEU A 154 27.05 21.45 8.04
N TRP A 155 27.99 20.92 8.83
CA TRP A 155 28.77 19.74 8.45
C TRP A 155 27.88 18.52 8.21
N GLN A 156 26.95 18.25 9.13
CA GLN A 156 25.98 17.16 9.02
C GLN A 156 25.15 17.29 7.74
N THR A 157 24.71 18.50 7.40
CA THR A 157 23.99 18.77 6.15
C THR A 157 24.84 18.43 4.92
N ILE A 158 26.09 18.89 4.86
CA ILE A 158 27.00 18.61 3.75
C ILE A 158 27.25 17.10 3.62
N PHE A 159 27.51 16.42 4.74
CA PHE A 159 27.69 14.98 4.79
C PHE A 159 26.48 14.22 4.25
N ILE A 160 25.28 14.56 4.71
CA ILE A 160 24.02 13.92 4.27
C ILE A 160 23.77 14.20 2.79
N ALA A 161 23.98 15.44 2.33
CA ALA A 161 23.81 15.81 0.93
C ALA A 161 24.76 15.02 0.03
N ALA A 162 26.05 14.91 0.40
CA ALA A 162 27.02 14.11 -0.33
C ALA A 162 26.64 12.63 -0.39
N CYS A 163 26.21 12.04 0.74
CA CYS A 163 25.76 10.66 0.80
C CYS A 163 24.51 10.41 -0.05
N TYR A 164 23.54 11.33 -0.01
CA TYR A 164 22.30 11.22 -0.78
C TYR A 164 22.57 11.35 -2.28
N VAL A 165 23.42 12.30 -2.70
CA VAL A 165 23.85 12.43 -4.10
C VAL A 165 24.57 11.17 -4.57
N TRP A 166 25.51 10.64 -3.77
CA TRP A 166 26.21 9.40 -4.09
C TRP A 166 25.27 8.20 -4.22
N PHE A 167 24.34 8.04 -3.26
CA PHE A 167 23.34 6.98 -3.29
C PHE A 167 22.44 7.10 -4.52
N LEU A 168 21.89 8.29 -4.79
CA LEU A 168 21.01 8.51 -5.92
C LEU A 168 21.74 8.31 -7.25
N ALA A 169 22.95 8.84 -7.41
CA ALA A 169 23.78 8.60 -8.59
C ALA A 169 24.04 7.09 -8.77
N SER A 170 24.36 6.38 -7.69
CA SER A 170 24.54 4.92 -7.74
C SER A 170 23.26 4.21 -8.20
N CYS A 171 22.07 4.62 -7.74
CA CYS A 171 20.80 4.08 -8.24
C CYS A 171 20.61 4.24 -9.76
N PHE A 172 21.17 5.30 -10.38
CA PHE A 172 21.09 5.51 -11.83
C PHE A 172 22.18 4.78 -12.62
N PHE A 173 23.38 4.62 -12.05
CA PHE A 173 24.55 4.14 -12.79
C PHE A 173 25.00 2.72 -12.42
N VAL A 174 24.51 2.17 -11.31
CA VAL A 174 24.92 0.86 -10.81
C VAL A 174 23.68 -0.03 -10.72
N GLU A 175 23.55 -0.96 -11.65
CA GLU A 175 22.43 -1.91 -11.63
C GLU A 175 22.53 -2.89 -10.45
N PRO A 176 21.41 -3.20 -9.79
CA PRO A 176 21.31 -4.31 -8.85
C PRO A 176 21.61 -5.64 -9.53
N ARG A 177 22.35 -6.52 -8.85
CA ARG A 177 22.72 -7.82 -9.42
C ARG A 177 21.55 -8.80 -9.35
N ILE A 178 21.40 -9.60 -10.40
CA ILE A 178 20.50 -10.76 -10.44
C ILE A 178 21.34 -12.00 -10.78
N THR A 179 21.29 -13.01 -9.92
CA THR A 179 22.02 -14.26 -10.15
C THR A 179 21.33 -15.05 -11.25
N LYS A 180 21.85 -14.99 -12.49
CA LYS A 180 21.21 -15.59 -13.68
C LYS A 180 20.84 -17.07 -13.54
N LYS A 181 21.60 -17.86 -12.76
CA LYS A 181 21.34 -19.30 -12.55
C LYS A 181 20.13 -19.59 -11.66
N THR A 182 19.87 -18.75 -10.66
CA THR A 182 18.83 -18.97 -9.64
C THR A 182 17.73 -17.92 -9.68
N ASN A 183 17.87 -16.92 -10.56
CA ASN A 183 17.06 -15.71 -10.63
C ASN A 183 16.93 -14.94 -9.29
N VAL A 184 17.89 -15.14 -8.38
CA VAL A 184 17.88 -14.51 -7.06
C VAL A 184 18.40 -13.08 -7.16
N SER A 185 17.62 -12.15 -6.62
CA SER A 185 17.94 -10.71 -6.59
C SER A 185 18.93 -10.38 -5.48
N GLU A 186 19.81 -9.41 -5.73
CA GLU A 186 20.63 -8.80 -4.68
C GLU A 186 19.74 -8.12 -3.63
N SER A 187 20.03 -8.32 -2.34
CA SER A 187 19.34 -7.61 -1.26
C SER A 187 19.77 -6.15 -1.19
N LEU A 188 18.92 -5.30 -0.62
CA LEU A 188 19.23 -3.88 -0.40
C LEU A 188 20.50 -3.74 0.46
N GLN A 189 20.67 -4.58 1.48
CA GLN A 189 21.87 -4.59 2.31
C GLN A 189 23.15 -4.82 1.49
N ALA A 190 23.17 -5.88 0.67
CA ALA A 190 24.33 -6.22 -0.15
C ALA A 190 24.62 -5.13 -1.19
N TYR A 191 23.58 -4.57 -1.79
CA TYR A 191 23.69 -3.45 -2.71
C TYR A 191 24.33 -2.22 -2.04
N LEU A 192 23.78 -1.76 -0.91
CA LEU A 192 24.28 -0.59 -0.17
C LEU A 192 25.75 -0.76 0.28
N GLN A 193 26.13 -1.96 0.71
CA GLN A 193 27.52 -2.29 1.04
C GLN A 193 28.42 -2.23 -0.20
N ARG A 194 27.96 -2.78 -1.33
CA ARG A 194 28.69 -2.81 -2.60
C ARG A 194 28.95 -1.42 -3.17
N ILE A 195 27.95 -0.53 -3.11
CA ILE A 195 28.12 0.88 -3.50
C ILE A 195 28.72 1.74 -2.38
N ARG A 196 29.15 1.15 -1.26
CA ARG A 196 29.87 1.80 -0.15
C ARG A 196 29.15 3.01 0.44
N VAL A 197 27.84 2.92 0.60
CA VAL A 197 27.07 3.97 1.29
C VAL A 197 27.42 3.94 2.79
N PRO A 198 27.75 5.07 3.44
CA PRO A 198 28.12 5.10 4.85
C PRO A 198 26.97 4.62 5.77
N ARG A 199 27.27 3.72 6.72
CA ARG A 199 26.28 3.17 7.68
C ARG A 199 25.49 4.25 8.41
N ARG A 200 26.16 5.31 8.88
CA ARG A 200 25.50 6.44 9.55
C ARG A 200 24.40 7.09 8.70
N PHE A 201 24.60 7.21 7.39
CA PHE A 201 23.56 7.73 6.49
C PHE A 201 22.44 6.70 6.28
N ILE A 202 22.81 5.42 6.14
CA ILE A 202 21.84 4.32 6.01
C ILE A 202 20.87 4.32 7.21
N ASP A 203 21.41 4.23 8.42
CA ASP A 203 20.62 3.98 9.64
C ASP A 203 19.80 5.19 10.09
N TYR A 204 20.33 6.41 9.93
CA TYR A 204 19.69 7.63 10.43
C TYR A 204 18.92 8.43 9.37
N HIS A 205 19.10 8.16 8.07
CA HIS A 205 18.49 9.00 7.03
C HIS A 205 17.81 8.22 5.91
N LEU A 206 18.40 7.12 5.44
CA LEU A 206 17.84 6.33 4.34
C LEU A 206 16.74 5.37 4.83
N LEU A 207 17.07 4.49 5.79
CA LEU A 207 16.14 3.49 6.30
C LEU A 207 14.95 4.11 7.05
N PRO A 208 15.06 5.25 7.76
CA PRO A 208 13.88 5.89 8.35
C PRO A 208 12.81 6.28 7.32
N VAL A 209 13.20 6.85 6.18
CA VAL A 209 12.25 7.26 5.14
C VAL A 209 11.66 6.05 4.42
N LEU A 210 12.52 5.14 3.96
CA LEU A 210 12.08 3.96 3.23
C LEU A 210 11.28 3.01 4.13
N GLY A 211 11.67 2.88 5.41
CA GLY A 211 10.99 2.09 6.42
C GLY A 211 9.61 2.65 6.74
N ALA A 212 9.44 3.97 6.76
CA ALA A 212 8.14 4.61 6.86
C ALA A 212 7.25 4.33 5.63
N ILE A 213 7.79 4.43 4.41
CA ILE A 213 7.07 4.13 3.15
C ILE A 213 6.63 2.66 3.09
N CYS A 214 7.51 1.75 3.49
CA CYS A 214 7.22 0.31 3.49
C CYS A 214 6.41 -0.12 4.70
N THR A 215 6.48 0.67 5.78
CA THR A 215 5.97 0.38 7.13
C THR A 215 6.50 -0.95 7.67
N CYS A 216 7.83 -1.08 7.71
CA CYS A 216 8.52 -2.28 8.19
C CYS A 216 9.76 -1.92 9.03
N SER A 217 10.36 -2.92 9.69
CA SER A 217 11.62 -2.71 10.40
C SER A 217 12.77 -2.42 9.43
N HIS A 218 13.83 -1.79 9.95
CA HIS A 218 15.04 -1.51 9.15
C HIS A 218 15.71 -2.80 8.67
N GLU A 219 15.73 -3.84 9.51
CA GLU A 219 16.22 -5.18 9.16
C GLU A 219 15.40 -5.80 8.03
N GLN A 220 14.07 -5.79 8.15
CA GLN A 220 13.19 -6.30 7.10
C GLN A 220 13.38 -5.56 5.78
N LEU A 221 13.57 -4.24 5.82
CA LEU A 221 13.80 -3.42 4.63
C LEU A 221 15.15 -3.74 3.97
N LEU A 222 16.19 -4.03 4.75
CA LEU A 222 17.51 -4.41 4.24
C LEU A 222 17.48 -5.73 3.45
N ASP A 223 16.51 -6.60 3.74
CA ASP A 223 16.25 -7.85 3.01
C ASP A 223 15.42 -7.67 1.72
N PHE A 224 15.00 -6.44 1.40
CA PHE A 224 14.24 -6.19 0.17
C PHE A 224 15.12 -6.39 -1.07
N PRO A 225 14.55 -6.80 -2.22
CA PRO A 225 15.26 -6.77 -3.49
C PRO A 225 15.75 -5.35 -3.79
N ALA A 226 17.05 -5.20 -3.99
CA ALA A 226 17.65 -3.90 -4.32
C ALA A 226 17.05 -3.31 -5.61
N SER A 227 16.66 -4.15 -6.58
CA SER A 227 15.94 -3.72 -7.79
C SER A 227 14.67 -2.94 -7.50
N ASP A 228 13.89 -3.36 -6.51
CA ASP A 228 12.58 -2.79 -6.22
C ASP A 228 12.77 -1.39 -5.63
N VAL A 229 13.72 -1.26 -4.70
CA VAL A 229 14.09 0.01 -4.07
C VAL A 229 14.79 0.94 -5.06
N VAL A 230 15.74 0.45 -5.86
CA VAL A 230 16.43 1.26 -6.88
C VAL A 230 15.45 1.78 -7.93
N ASN A 231 14.54 0.94 -8.44
CA ASN A 231 13.50 1.36 -9.38
C ASN A 231 12.55 2.39 -8.75
N PHE A 232 12.23 2.26 -7.46
CA PHE A 232 11.47 3.28 -6.73
C PHE A 232 12.23 4.60 -6.63
N MET A 233 13.50 4.56 -6.25
CA MET A 233 14.33 5.75 -6.07
C MET A 233 14.53 6.51 -7.38
N THR A 234 14.88 5.82 -8.47
CA THR A 234 15.13 6.46 -9.79
C THR A 234 13.86 7.10 -10.37
N ARG A 235 12.69 6.51 -10.12
CA ARG A 235 11.40 6.99 -10.63
C ARG A 235 10.69 7.98 -9.72
N SER A 236 11.07 8.09 -8.44
CA SER A 236 10.40 8.97 -7.47
C SER A 236 11.21 10.20 -7.05
N SER A 237 12.53 10.09 -6.89
CA SER A 237 13.32 11.09 -6.13
C SER A 237 13.39 12.48 -6.77
N LEU A 238 13.26 12.56 -8.10
CA LEU A 238 13.29 13.83 -8.86
C LEU A 238 11.90 14.27 -9.33
N GLN A 239 10.84 13.59 -8.87
CA GLN A 239 9.47 13.84 -9.28
C GLN A 239 8.73 14.69 -8.24
N ARG A 240 7.66 15.35 -8.69
CA ARG A 240 6.70 15.97 -7.78
C ARG A 240 5.86 14.89 -7.09
N THR A 241 5.61 15.09 -5.80
CA THR A 241 4.70 14.26 -5.03
C THR A 241 3.30 14.82 -5.10
N TYR A 242 2.34 13.92 -5.32
CA TYR A 242 0.92 14.21 -5.39
C TYR A 242 0.16 13.39 -4.34
N MET A 243 -1.04 13.86 -3.98
CA MET A 243 -1.95 13.19 -3.07
C MET A 243 -3.39 13.40 -3.56
N THR A 244 -4.27 12.44 -3.29
CA THR A 244 -5.73 12.62 -3.47
C THR A 244 -6.32 13.25 -2.22
N ASP A 245 -7.43 13.99 -2.35
CA ASP A 245 -8.15 14.59 -1.21
C ASP A 245 -9.04 13.60 -0.44
N GLY A 246 -8.74 12.31 -0.58
CA GLY A 246 -9.56 11.18 -0.13
C GLY A 246 -9.55 10.08 -1.18
N VAL A 247 -9.93 8.86 -0.81
CA VAL A 247 -10.14 7.77 -1.78
C VAL A 247 -11.61 7.39 -1.93
N HIS A 248 -12.52 8.07 -1.24
CA HIS A 248 -13.95 7.88 -1.38
C HIS A 248 -14.41 8.03 -2.84
N ASP A 249 -14.07 9.14 -3.49
CA ASP A 249 -14.45 9.39 -4.89
C ASP A 249 -13.86 8.33 -5.85
N LEU A 250 -12.63 7.88 -5.59
CA LEU A 250 -12.02 6.77 -6.32
C LEU A 250 -12.82 5.46 -6.13
N GLN A 251 -13.15 5.10 -4.89
CA GLN A 251 -13.95 3.93 -4.57
C GLN A 251 -15.32 3.98 -5.26
N SER A 252 -16.01 5.10 -5.14
CA SER A 252 -17.33 5.33 -5.73
C SER A 252 -17.32 5.21 -7.26
N ARG A 253 -16.25 5.69 -7.93
CA ARG A 253 -16.10 5.53 -9.38
C ARG A 253 -15.74 4.10 -9.79
N LEU A 254 -14.93 3.39 -9.01
CA LEU A 254 -14.52 2.03 -9.31
C LEU A 254 -15.64 1.00 -9.10
N VAL A 255 -16.54 1.23 -8.15
CA VAL A 255 -17.67 0.33 -7.86
C VAL A 255 -18.93 0.65 -8.67
N LYS A 256 -18.92 1.76 -9.41
CA LYS A 256 -20.10 2.24 -10.16
C LYS A 256 -20.53 1.20 -11.20
N GLY A 257 -21.75 0.69 -11.04
CA GLY A 257 -22.37 -0.29 -11.93
C GLY A 257 -22.27 -1.74 -11.43
N VAL A 258 -21.60 -1.99 -10.30
CA VAL A 258 -21.64 -3.31 -9.63
C VAL A 258 -22.97 -3.45 -8.91
N GLU A 259 -23.76 -4.45 -9.30
CA GLU A 259 -25.08 -4.72 -8.75
C GLU A 259 -25.02 -5.68 -7.53
N ASP A 260 -24.14 -6.69 -7.55
CA ASP A 260 -24.00 -7.67 -6.45
C ASP A 260 -22.76 -7.36 -5.59
N ILE A 261 -23.00 -6.70 -4.44
CA ILE A 261 -21.98 -6.39 -3.43
C ILE A 261 -22.40 -7.01 -2.10
N ARG A 262 -21.62 -7.97 -1.62
CA ARG A 262 -21.89 -8.72 -0.39
C ARG A 262 -20.96 -8.23 0.71
N LEU A 263 -21.49 -7.31 1.51
CA LEU A 263 -20.84 -6.82 2.73
C LEU A 263 -21.06 -7.80 3.89
N GLN A 264 -20.24 -7.73 4.92
CA GLN A 264 -20.24 -8.66 6.06
C GLN A 264 -20.19 -10.15 5.63
N ALA A 265 -19.59 -10.43 4.46
CA ALA A 265 -19.50 -11.74 3.84
C ALA A 265 -18.04 -12.22 3.88
N GLN A 266 -17.66 -12.88 4.98
CA GLN A 266 -16.30 -13.35 5.17
C GLN A 266 -16.09 -14.69 4.47
N VAL A 267 -15.42 -14.67 3.32
CA VAL A 267 -15.06 -15.90 2.59
C VAL A 267 -14.13 -16.77 3.45
N ARG A 268 -14.53 -18.03 3.62
CA ARG A 268 -13.81 -19.05 4.39
C ARG A 268 -13.10 -20.05 3.51
N LYS A 269 -13.70 -20.40 2.37
CA LYS A 269 -13.21 -21.45 1.50
C LYS A 269 -13.49 -21.11 0.04
N VAL A 270 -12.50 -21.37 -0.79
CA VAL A 270 -12.54 -21.32 -2.24
C VAL A 270 -12.05 -22.67 -2.74
N GLU A 271 -12.86 -23.36 -3.54
CA GLU A 271 -12.55 -24.72 -3.98
C GLU A 271 -12.98 -24.94 -5.43
N ARG A 272 -12.10 -25.55 -6.23
CA ARG A 272 -12.43 -25.96 -7.60
C ARG A 272 -13.35 -27.17 -7.54
N VAL A 273 -14.53 -27.05 -8.11
CA VAL A 273 -15.54 -28.12 -8.27
C VAL A 273 -15.73 -28.43 -9.76
N GLU A 274 -16.54 -29.41 -10.17
CA GLU A 274 -16.68 -29.77 -11.59
C GLU A 274 -17.13 -28.56 -12.46
N ASN A 275 -18.20 -27.88 -12.02
CA ASN A 275 -18.89 -26.83 -12.77
C ASN A 275 -18.42 -25.39 -12.51
N GLY A 276 -17.31 -25.18 -11.80
CA GLY A 276 -16.77 -23.86 -11.53
C GLY A 276 -15.91 -23.82 -10.28
N VAL A 277 -15.99 -22.73 -9.54
CA VAL A 277 -15.28 -22.52 -8.29
C VAL A 277 -16.31 -22.20 -7.22
N LEU A 278 -16.39 -23.05 -6.21
CA LEU A 278 -17.24 -22.89 -5.05
C LEU A 278 -16.63 -21.85 -4.11
N ILE A 279 -17.43 -20.88 -3.68
CA ILE A 279 -17.12 -19.97 -2.58
C ILE A 279 -18.07 -20.26 -1.43
N GLN A 280 -17.49 -20.47 -0.25
CA GLN A 280 -18.20 -20.56 1.02
C GLN A 280 -17.82 -19.37 1.88
N TRP A 281 -18.80 -18.69 2.48
CA TRP A 281 -18.58 -17.53 3.35
C TRP A 281 -19.48 -17.56 4.57
N ASP A 282 -19.13 -16.81 5.60
CA ASP A 282 -19.99 -16.57 6.75
C ASP A 282 -20.68 -15.22 6.62
N ARG A 283 -21.94 -15.13 7.06
CA ARG A 283 -22.62 -13.86 7.33
C ARG A 283 -22.53 -13.55 8.82
N HIS A 284 -22.02 -12.37 9.17
CA HIS A 284 -21.81 -11.99 10.57
C HIS A 284 -23.14 -11.83 11.38
N GLN A 285 -24.30 -11.90 10.72
CA GLN A 285 -25.63 -11.71 11.34
C GLN A 285 -26.46 -13.01 11.48
N ASP A 286 -26.13 -14.10 10.79
CA ASP A 286 -26.94 -15.31 10.82
C ASP A 286 -26.38 -16.30 11.86
N GLY A 287 -26.96 -16.28 13.07
CA GLY A 287 -26.71 -17.28 14.12
C GLY A 287 -27.17 -18.71 13.77
N SER A 288 -27.44 -19.00 12.49
CA SER A 288 -27.96 -20.27 11.99
C SER A 288 -26.89 -21.34 11.78
N GLY A 289 -25.60 -20.99 11.90
CA GLY A 289 -24.48 -21.93 11.76
C GLY A 289 -24.30 -22.52 10.35
N SER A 290 -25.10 -22.09 9.37
CA SER A 290 -24.97 -22.48 7.97
C SER A 290 -24.19 -21.41 7.22
N SER A 291 -23.01 -21.77 6.70
CA SER A 291 -22.22 -20.92 5.81
C SER A 291 -22.78 -21.01 4.40
N PRO A 292 -23.30 -19.92 3.81
CA PRO A 292 -23.77 -19.93 2.43
C PRO A 292 -22.68 -20.34 1.45
N GLU A 293 -23.11 -21.00 0.36
CA GLU A 293 -22.24 -21.52 -0.68
C GLU A 293 -22.77 -21.12 -2.06
N GLU A 294 -21.85 -20.80 -2.98
CA GLU A 294 -22.21 -20.45 -4.35
C GLU A 294 -21.08 -20.76 -5.33
N VAL A 295 -21.43 -21.20 -6.54
CA VAL A 295 -20.46 -21.53 -7.59
C VAL A 295 -20.36 -20.39 -8.60
N PHE A 296 -19.13 -19.99 -8.90
CA PHE A 296 -18.77 -19.00 -9.91
C PHE A 296 -17.92 -19.63 -11.01
N ASP A 297 -17.95 -19.08 -12.22
CA ASP A 297 -17.08 -19.57 -13.31
C ASP A 297 -15.62 -19.23 -13.04
N ARG A 298 -15.37 -18.07 -12.43
CA ARG A 298 -14.03 -17.55 -12.13
C ARG A 298 -14.02 -16.83 -10.78
N VAL A 299 -12.88 -16.92 -10.08
CA VAL A 299 -12.67 -16.22 -8.81
C VAL A 299 -11.39 -15.40 -8.86
N VAL A 300 -11.44 -14.16 -8.37
CA VAL A 300 -10.27 -13.31 -8.19
C VAL A 300 -10.08 -13.03 -6.70
N LEU A 301 -8.97 -13.49 -6.14
CA LEU A 301 -8.57 -13.24 -4.76
C LEU A 301 -7.82 -11.91 -4.69
N ALA A 302 -8.53 -10.86 -4.24
CA ALA A 302 -8.01 -9.50 -4.06
C ALA A 302 -7.63 -9.21 -2.60
N VAL A 303 -7.02 -10.19 -1.93
CA VAL A 303 -6.66 -10.15 -0.51
C VAL A 303 -5.15 -10.30 -0.30
N THR A 304 -4.70 -10.18 0.95
CA THR A 304 -3.30 -10.43 1.32
C THR A 304 -2.91 -11.90 1.08
N PRO A 305 -1.63 -12.21 0.83
CA PRO A 305 -1.21 -13.56 0.47
C PRO A 305 -1.50 -14.57 1.58
N ASN A 306 -1.35 -14.19 2.85
CA ASN A 306 -1.72 -15.02 3.99
C ASN A 306 -3.24 -15.29 4.10
N ALA A 307 -4.09 -14.39 3.64
CA ALA A 307 -5.54 -14.60 3.59
C ALA A 307 -5.90 -15.52 2.42
N ALA A 308 -5.35 -15.28 1.23
CA ALA A 308 -5.52 -16.15 0.06
C ALA A 308 -5.05 -17.58 0.36
N ALA A 309 -3.90 -17.75 1.03
CA ALA A 309 -3.37 -19.05 1.43
C ALA A 309 -4.29 -19.85 2.36
N LYS A 310 -5.07 -19.16 3.20
CA LYS A 310 -6.01 -19.79 4.13
C LYS A 310 -7.30 -20.25 3.46
N ILE A 311 -7.80 -19.47 2.51
CA ILE A 311 -9.09 -19.73 1.87
C ILE A 311 -8.96 -20.62 0.64
N PHE A 312 -7.78 -20.71 0.00
CA PHE A 312 -7.56 -21.47 -1.23
C PHE A 312 -6.37 -22.42 -1.10
N SER A 313 -6.68 -23.70 -0.85
CA SER A 313 -5.70 -24.76 -0.55
C SER A 313 -4.63 -24.97 -1.63
N PRO A 314 -4.94 -25.00 -2.95
CA PRO A 314 -3.93 -25.25 -3.98
C PRO A 314 -2.79 -24.23 -4.00
N ALA A 315 -3.04 -22.98 -3.62
CA ALA A 315 -2.02 -21.94 -3.54
C ALA A 315 -1.38 -21.79 -2.15
N SER A 316 -1.85 -22.55 -1.15
CA SER A 316 -1.52 -22.32 0.26
C SER A 316 -0.02 -22.38 0.54
N TYR A 317 0.69 -23.37 -0.01
CA TYR A 317 2.13 -23.53 0.16
C TYR A 317 2.93 -22.31 -0.34
N ALA A 318 2.62 -21.84 -1.54
CA ALA A 318 3.31 -20.70 -2.14
C ALA A 318 2.97 -19.39 -1.39
N LEU A 319 1.69 -19.15 -1.16
CA LEU A 319 1.22 -17.86 -0.64
C LEU A 319 1.47 -17.68 0.87
N SER A 320 1.47 -18.76 1.65
CA SER A 320 1.86 -18.69 3.07
C SER A 320 3.35 -18.41 3.28
N SER A 321 4.18 -18.72 2.27
CA SER A 321 5.62 -18.44 2.29
C SER A 321 5.95 -16.96 2.03
N ILE A 322 4.96 -16.13 1.69
CA ILE A 322 5.13 -14.68 1.51
C ILE A 322 4.90 -13.99 2.87
N PRO A 323 5.93 -13.35 3.46
CA PRO A 323 5.83 -12.80 4.80
C PRO A 323 4.86 -11.60 4.86
N THR A 324 4.14 -11.50 5.97
CA THR A 324 3.24 -10.38 6.27
C THR A 324 3.47 -9.85 7.67
N ALA A 325 3.29 -8.55 7.87
CA ALA A 325 3.34 -7.88 9.17
C ALA A 325 2.03 -7.14 9.45
N SER A 326 1.64 -7.03 10.72
CA SER A 326 0.56 -6.14 11.12
C SER A 326 1.10 -4.74 11.36
N ILE A 327 0.43 -3.73 10.84
CA ILE A 327 0.75 -2.32 11.08
C ILE A 327 -0.45 -1.61 11.69
N GLU A 328 -0.19 -0.53 12.41
CA GLU A 328 -1.22 0.33 12.99
C GLU A 328 -1.09 1.74 12.44
N ALA A 329 -2.22 2.33 12.07
CA ALA A 329 -2.30 3.75 11.79
C ALA A 329 -3.34 4.39 12.71
N THR A 330 -2.98 5.53 13.30
CA THR A 330 -3.82 6.25 14.25
C THR A 330 -3.87 7.73 13.92
N VAL A 331 -5.02 8.34 14.17
CA VAL A 331 -5.17 9.80 14.17
C VAL A 331 -5.21 10.29 15.60
N LEU A 332 -4.39 11.29 15.92
CA LEU A 332 -4.25 11.86 17.24
C LEU A 332 -4.73 13.32 17.26
N ASP A 333 -5.44 13.73 18.31
CA ASP A 333 -5.60 15.15 18.67
C ASP A 333 -4.51 15.53 19.69
N PRO A 334 -3.46 16.27 19.28
CA PRO A 334 -2.42 16.69 20.22
C PRO A 334 -2.93 17.69 21.29
N SER A 335 -4.10 18.29 21.07
CA SER A 335 -4.73 19.28 21.96
C SER A 335 -5.87 18.74 22.83
N PHE A 336 -6.21 17.44 22.68
CA PHE A 336 -7.26 16.69 23.39
C PHE A 336 -8.72 17.18 23.30
N LYS A 337 -8.99 18.39 22.81
CA LYS A 337 -10.33 19.01 22.88
C LYS A 337 -10.73 19.80 21.63
N ARG A 338 -9.89 19.85 20.59
CA ARG A 338 -10.14 20.77 19.46
C ARG A 338 -10.57 20.05 18.20
N ILE A 339 -10.25 18.76 18.09
CA ILE A 339 -10.50 17.99 16.87
C ILE A 339 -11.40 16.82 17.21
N TYR A 340 -12.47 16.66 16.43
CA TYR A 340 -13.40 15.56 16.58
C TYR A 340 -13.61 14.87 15.23
N VAL A 341 -13.98 13.59 15.31
CA VAL A 341 -14.39 12.80 14.13
C VAL A 341 -15.80 13.22 13.76
N ASP A 342 -15.98 13.58 12.49
CA ASP A 342 -17.28 13.95 11.93
C ASP A 342 -17.89 12.69 11.30
N GLU A 343 -18.82 12.05 12.01
CA GLU A 343 -19.54 10.85 11.55
C GLU A 343 -20.62 11.27 10.54
N TRP A 344 -20.27 11.31 9.25
CA TRP A 344 -21.25 11.48 8.17
C TRP A 344 -21.65 10.11 7.62
N GLU A 345 -22.95 9.89 7.40
CA GLU A 345 -23.49 8.70 6.70
C GLU A 345 -22.95 8.58 5.26
N GLN A 346 -22.57 9.70 4.64
CA GLN A 346 -21.93 9.76 3.34
C GLN A 346 -20.67 10.60 3.42
N ALA A 347 -19.52 10.04 3.03
CA ALA A 347 -18.26 10.78 3.03
C ALA A 347 -18.41 12.03 2.15
N PRO A 348 -18.06 13.23 2.65
CA PRO A 348 -18.22 14.45 1.87
C PRO A 348 -17.46 14.32 0.54
N ILE A 349 -18.06 14.77 -0.56
CA ILE A 349 -17.33 14.98 -1.82
C ILE A 349 -16.24 15.99 -1.47
N ALA A 350 -15.00 15.50 -1.38
CA ALA A 350 -13.88 16.26 -0.88
C ALA A 350 -13.69 17.52 -1.72
N LYS A 351 -14.20 18.64 -1.20
CA LYS A 351 -13.84 19.99 -1.63
C LYS A 351 -13.36 20.70 -0.38
N LEU A 352 -12.15 20.42 0.11
CA LEU A 352 -11.56 21.37 1.06
C LEU A 352 -10.03 21.51 1.02
N PHE A 353 -9.64 22.70 0.56
CA PHE A 353 -8.65 23.65 1.08
C PHE A 353 -7.29 23.12 1.57
N SER A 354 -6.32 23.26 0.68
CA SER A 354 -5.17 24.12 0.98
C SER A 354 -5.15 25.23 -0.07
N LYS A 355 -5.71 26.41 0.25
CA LYS A 355 -5.61 27.60 -0.63
C LYS A 355 -4.15 28.04 -0.82
N HIS A 356 -3.25 27.59 0.06
CA HIS A 356 -1.87 28.02 0.13
C HIS A 356 -0.99 26.80 0.29
N ASN A 357 -0.24 26.49 -0.77
CA ASN A 357 0.69 25.37 -0.97
C ASN A 357 1.83 25.31 0.07
N HIS A 358 1.50 25.31 1.35
CA HIS A 358 2.42 25.27 2.48
C HIS A 358 2.96 23.85 2.66
N PRO A 359 4.25 23.71 3.01
CA PRO A 359 4.82 22.40 3.30
C PRO A 359 4.12 21.74 4.50
N GLN A 360 3.71 20.49 4.35
CA GLN A 360 3.25 19.65 5.46
C GLN A 360 4.46 19.07 6.19
N LEU A 361 4.41 18.99 7.52
CA LEU A 361 5.50 18.41 8.30
C LEU A 361 5.31 16.88 8.40
N MET A 362 6.31 16.13 7.96
CA MET A 362 6.36 14.68 8.11
C MET A 362 7.59 14.32 8.96
N ALA A 363 7.36 13.80 10.15
CA ALA A 363 8.40 13.39 11.07
C ALA A 363 8.61 11.87 11.04
N PHE A 364 9.85 11.45 10.79
CA PHE A 364 10.32 10.08 10.88
C PHE A 364 10.93 9.88 12.26
N ARG A 365 10.20 9.18 13.13
CA ARG A 365 10.62 8.94 14.51
C ARG A 365 11.15 7.52 14.61
N THR A 366 12.46 7.38 14.84
CA THR A 366 13.13 6.10 14.87
C THR A 366 13.41 5.67 16.30
N HIS A 367 13.02 4.44 16.63
CA HIS A 367 13.42 3.76 17.85
C HIS A 367 14.62 2.86 17.55
N PHE A 368 15.78 3.19 18.10
CA PHE A 368 16.98 2.35 18.05
C PHE A 368 17.02 1.49 19.32
N SER A 369 16.90 0.18 19.18
CA SER A 369 16.98 -0.77 20.29
C SER A 369 18.44 -1.07 20.64
N ASP A 370 18.72 -1.19 21.94
CA ASP A 370 20.01 -1.64 22.46
C ASP A 370 20.43 -3.03 21.95
N ALA A 371 19.45 -3.87 21.53
CA ALA A 371 19.69 -5.18 20.95
C ALA A 371 20.05 -5.15 19.45
N GLY A 372 20.24 -3.96 18.86
CA GLY A 372 20.69 -3.80 17.46
C GLY A 372 19.56 -3.70 16.41
N GLY A 373 18.30 -3.69 16.83
CA GLY A 373 17.15 -3.50 15.94
C GLY A 373 16.71 -2.04 15.84
N ALA A 374 16.28 -1.59 14.66
CA ALA A 374 15.74 -0.24 14.47
C ALA A 374 14.40 -0.27 13.71
N GLN A 375 13.48 0.59 14.13
CA GLN A 375 12.16 0.75 13.51
C GLN A 375 11.76 2.21 13.50
N THR A 376 11.07 2.62 12.43
CA THR A 376 10.63 4.01 12.27
C THR A 376 9.12 4.07 12.13
N GLU A 377 8.50 4.97 12.88
CA GLU A 377 7.14 5.42 12.64
C GLU A 377 7.12 6.77 11.92
N ALA A 378 6.07 7.00 11.15
CA ALA A 378 5.85 8.25 10.42
C ALA A 378 4.71 9.04 11.04
N TRP A 379 4.96 10.32 11.31
CA TRP A 379 3.99 11.27 11.84
C TRP A 379 3.75 12.36 10.80
N ASN A 380 2.55 12.40 10.24
CA ASN A 380 2.14 13.45 9.31
C ASN A 380 1.27 14.48 10.04
N TYR A 381 1.75 15.72 10.13
CA TYR A 381 1.04 16.82 10.76
C TYR A 381 0.10 17.47 9.75
N LEU A 382 -1.19 17.41 10.05
CA LEU A 382 -2.25 17.79 9.13
C LEU A 382 -2.67 19.25 9.33
N PRO A 383 -3.16 19.94 8.27
CA PRO A 383 -3.75 21.27 8.36
C PRO A 383 -4.84 21.44 9.43
N SER A 384 -5.63 20.39 9.70
CA SER A 384 -6.61 20.37 10.80
C SER A 384 -5.98 20.53 12.20
N GLY A 385 -4.66 20.33 12.33
CA GLY A 385 -3.92 20.26 13.60
C GLY A 385 -3.77 18.84 14.14
N ALA A 386 -4.39 17.85 13.50
CA ALA A 386 -4.28 16.45 13.88
C ALA A 386 -2.95 15.85 13.42
N ILE A 387 -2.57 14.73 14.03
CA ILE A 387 -1.40 13.95 13.65
C ILE A 387 -1.86 12.59 13.14
N CYS A 388 -1.55 12.28 11.88
CA CYS A 388 -1.70 10.93 11.35
C CYS A 388 -0.40 10.16 11.55
N ARG A 389 -0.42 9.19 12.46
CA ARG A 389 0.71 8.31 12.77
C ARG A 389 0.54 6.98 12.05
N THR A 390 1.59 6.51 11.39
CA THR A 390 1.69 5.16 10.82
C THR A 390 2.88 4.45 11.44
N SER A 391 2.65 3.32 12.09
CA SER A 391 3.66 2.62 12.89
C SER A 391 3.72 1.12 12.56
N PRO A 392 4.92 0.52 12.47
CA PRO A 392 5.09 -0.93 12.35
C PRO A 392 4.88 -1.69 13.68
N PHE A 393 4.60 -0.99 14.79
CA PHE A 393 4.32 -1.61 16.09
C PHE A 393 2.94 -1.19 16.61
N GLN A 394 2.37 -2.04 17.46
CA GLN A 394 1.06 -1.82 18.06
C GLN A 394 1.22 -1.12 19.40
N TYR A 395 0.45 -0.06 19.60
CA TYR A 395 0.39 0.63 20.88
C TYR A 395 -0.76 0.10 21.75
N PRO A 396 -0.62 0.12 23.10
CA PRO A 396 -1.72 -0.19 24.00
C PRO A 396 -2.97 0.67 23.73
N LEU A 397 -4.14 0.14 24.10
CA LEU A 397 -5.45 0.70 23.75
C LEU A 397 -5.75 2.06 24.41
N GLU A 398 -5.11 2.37 25.54
CA GLU A 398 -5.48 3.46 26.46
C GLU A 398 -4.73 4.78 26.20
N ASP A 399 -4.80 5.32 24.98
CA ASP A 399 -4.34 6.70 24.73
C ASP A 399 -5.54 7.61 24.44
N ALA A 400 -5.89 8.44 25.42
CA ALA A 400 -7.01 9.39 25.35
C ALA A 400 -6.87 10.43 24.21
N LYS A 401 -5.72 10.46 23.51
CA LYS A 401 -5.49 11.31 22.33
C LYS A 401 -5.95 10.70 21.01
N VAL A 402 -6.24 9.40 20.97
CA VAL A 402 -6.53 8.68 19.71
C VAL A 402 -7.98 8.93 19.28
N LEU A 403 -8.16 9.65 18.17
CA LEU A 403 -9.45 9.92 17.56
C LEU A 403 -9.94 8.76 16.69
N HIS A 404 -9.01 8.09 15.99
CA HIS A 404 -9.34 7.00 15.08
C HIS A 404 -8.15 6.04 14.98
N ARG A 405 -8.42 4.74 14.79
CA ARG A 405 -7.42 3.68 14.68
C ARG A 405 -7.82 2.69 13.61
N ALA A 406 -6.87 2.35 12.74
CA ALA A 406 -7.01 1.30 11.74
C ALA A 406 -5.80 0.36 11.80
N ARG A 407 -6.04 -0.93 11.59
CA ARG A 407 -5.00 -1.96 11.51
C ARG A 407 -5.01 -2.59 10.12
N PHE A 408 -3.82 -2.81 9.60
CA PHE A 408 -3.65 -3.37 8.27
C PHE A 408 -2.65 -4.52 8.30
N THR A 409 -2.84 -5.45 7.37
CA THR A 409 -1.84 -6.47 7.06
C THR A 409 -1.00 -5.97 5.89
N ARG A 410 0.30 -5.81 6.13
CA ARG A 410 1.29 -5.39 5.14
C ARG A 410 2.03 -6.61 4.62
N THR A 411 2.10 -6.79 3.31
CA THR A 411 2.97 -7.81 2.70
C THR A 411 4.41 -7.28 2.65
N LEU A 412 5.33 -8.06 3.19
CA LEU A 412 6.77 -7.77 3.13
C LEU A 412 7.36 -8.32 1.82
N ARG A 413 8.30 -7.58 1.24
CA ARG A 413 8.91 -7.88 -0.06
C ARG A 413 10.36 -8.30 0.14
N THR A 414 10.60 -9.58 0.42
CA THR A 414 11.97 -10.11 0.52
C THR A 414 12.46 -10.61 -0.82
N VAL A 415 13.77 -10.85 -0.95
CA VAL A 415 14.34 -11.52 -2.13
C VAL A 415 13.66 -12.86 -2.41
N ALA A 416 13.39 -13.65 -1.38
CA ALA A 416 12.70 -14.94 -1.50
C ALA A 416 11.23 -14.76 -1.93
N SER A 417 10.51 -13.82 -1.31
CA SER A 417 9.10 -13.62 -1.62
C SER A 417 8.89 -13.04 -3.03
N ARG A 418 9.83 -12.24 -3.54
CA ARG A 418 9.84 -11.81 -4.94
C ARG A 418 9.87 -13.00 -5.89
N SER A 419 10.77 -13.97 -5.66
CA SER A 419 10.86 -15.16 -6.49
C SER A 419 9.55 -15.97 -6.48
N ILE A 420 8.91 -16.09 -5.32
CA ILE A 420 7.61 -16.76 -5.19
C ILE A 420 6.54 -16.02 -6.00
N VAL A 421 6.48 -14.69 -5.87
CA VAL A 421 5.54 -13.87 -6.64
C VAL A 421 5.78 -14.06 -8.14
N GLU A 422 7.03 -13.99 -8.61
CA GLU A 422 7.36 -14.22 -10.02
C GLU A 422 6.92 -15.59 -10.52
N SER A 423 7.04 -16.65 -9.72
CA SER A 423 6.51 -17.96 -10.11
C SER A 423 4.98 -18.08 -10.06
N VAL A 424 4.31 -17.37 -9.14
CA VAL A 424 2.84 -17.42 -9.02
C VAL A 424 2.16 -16.57 -10.10
N VAL A 425 2.71 -15.38 -10.42
CA VAL A 425 2.06 -14.42 -11.34
C VAL A 425 2.87 -14.10 -12.60
N GLY A 426 4.11 -14.56 -12.70
CA GLY A 426 4.94 -14.32 -13.87
C GLY A 426 4.37 -15.06 -15.07
N ARG A 427 4.40 -14.39 -16.23
CA ARG A 427 4.13 -15.06 -17.49
C ARG A 427 5.19 -16.14 -17.67
N SER A 428 4.77 -17.39 -17.80
CA SER A 428 5.64 -18.50 -18.20
C SER A 428 6.44 -18.02 -19.41
N ARG A 429 7.73 -17.70 -19.21
CA ARG A 429 8.64 -17.43 -20.33
C ARG A 429 8.61 -18.71 -21.15
N SER A 430 8.18 -18.56 -22.40
CA SER A 430 8.16 -19.56 -23.48
C SER A 430 8.66 -20.95 -23.09
N ALA A 431 7.76 -21.93 -23.23
CA ALA A 431 8.06 -23.36 -23.21
C ALA A 431 9.44 -23.65 -23.82
N GLY A 432 10.40 -23.90 -22.94
CA GLY A 432 11.81 -24.05 -23.27
C GLY A 432 12.52 -24.70 -22.10
N ASN A 433 12.34 -26.03 -22.00
CA ASN A 433 13.07 -26.99 -21.18
C ASN A 433 13.68 -26.46 -19.86
N GLN A 434 12.94 -26.61 -18.77
CA GLN A 434 13.54 -26.71 -17.43
C GLN A 434 12.65 -27.49 -16.45
N THR A 435 12.99 -28.78 -16.31
CA THR A 435 13.00 -29.62 -15.11
C THR A 435 11.76 -29.69 -14.19
N THR A 436 11.29 -30.93 -14.04
CA THR A 436 10.35 -31.64 -13.12
C THR A 436 10.02 -31.08 -11.72
N ALA A 437 10.54 -29.93 -11.27
CA ALA A 437 10.15 -29.28 -10.00
C ALA A 437 9.12 -28.16 -10.18
N SER A 438 9.02 -27.53 -11.36
CA SER A 438 8.10 -26.40 -11.59
C SER A 438 6.63 -26.81 -11.78
N GLU A 439 6.32 -28.10 -11.93
CA GLU A 439 4.94 -28.59 -12.07
C GLU A 439 4.14 -28.56 -10.76
N LYS A 440 4.80 -28.42 -9.60
CA LYS A 440 4.14 -28.50 -8.30
C LYS A 440 3.59 -27.18 -7.76
N MET A 441 4.04 -26.02 -8.24
CA MET A 441 3.61 -24.75 -7.66
C MET A 441 2.42 -24.16 -8.41
N TRP A 442 1.38 -23.77 -7.66
CA TRP A 442 0.19 -23.14 -8.24
C TRP A 442 0.52 -21.77 -8.85
N VAL A 443 -0.14 -21.46 -9.97
CA VAL A 443 0.01 -20.20 -10.70
C VAL A 443 -1.35 -19.53 -10.86
N SER A 444 -1.37 -18.20 -10.86
CA SER A 444 -2.58 -17.41 -11.08
C SER A 444 -3.25 -17.81 -12.41
N GLY A 445 -4.55 -18.03 -12.36
CA GLY A 445 -5.39 -18.51 -13.45
C GLY A 445 -5.58 -20.03 -13.50
N LYS A 446 -4.72 -20.81 -12.83
CA LYS A 446 -4.95 -22.24 -12.63
C LYS A 446 -6.19 -22.44 -11.74
N ASP A 447 -6.96 -23.48 -12.04
CA ASP A 447 -8.21 -23.82 -11.33
C ASP A 447 -9.31 -22.75 -11.43
N ASN A 448 -9.24 -21.87 -12.44
CA ASN A 448 -10.12 -20.70 -12.60
C ASN A 448 -10.07 -19.73 -11.40
N VAL A 449 -8.92 -19.67 -10.72
CA VAL A 449 -8.67 -18.73 -9.62
C VAL A 449 -7.50 -17.82 -9.95
N TRP A 450 -7.67 -16.52 -9.77
CA TRP A 450 -6.64 -15.49 -9.98
C TRP A 450 -6.30 -14.79 -8.68
N VAL A 451 -5.11 -14.20 -8.59
CA VAL A 451 -4.73 -13.31 -7.49
C VAL A 451 -4.46 -11.89 -8.00
N THR A 452 -4.88 -10.90 -7.22
CA THR A 452 -4.59 -9.48 -7.49
C THR A 452 -4.32 -8.75 -6.19
N GLY A 453 -3.48 -7.74 -6.21
CA GLY A 453 -3.06 -7.02 -5.01
C GLY A 453 -1.73 -6.32 -5.21
N SER A 454 -1.39 -5.38 -4.31
CA SER A 454 -0.11 -4.66 -4.33
C SER A 454 1.12 -5.57 -4.30
N TRP A 455 0.96 -6.81 -3.81
CA TRP A 455 2.02 -7.81 -3.76
C TRP A 455 2.15 -8.65 -5.04
N CYS A 456 1.13 -8.64 -5.90
CA CYS A 456 1.05 -9.45 -7.12
C CYS A 456 1.78 -8.80 -8.31
N TRP A 457 2.95 -8.20 -8.13
CA TRP A 457 3.72 -7.58 -9.23
C TRP A 457 5.23 -7.55 -8.97
N ASP A 458 6.00 -7.10 -9.96
CA ASP A 458 7.45 -6.95 -9.85
C ASP A 458 7.85 -5.51 -9.47
N GLY A 459 7.78 -5.23 -8.16
CA GLY A 459 8.14 -3.95 -7.58
C GLY A 459 7.81 -3.88 -6.09
N MET A 460 8.00 -2.71 -5.49
CA MET A 460 7.64 -2.49 -4.09
C MET A 460 6.13 -2.67 -3.90
N VAL A 461 5.73 -3.20 -2.75
CA VAL A 461 4.31 -3.48 -2.42
C VAL A 461 3.56 -2.17 -2.15
N LEU A 462 3.25 -1.44 -3.22
CA LEU A 462 2.64 -0.10 -3.19
C LEU A 462 1.42 -0.06 -4.14
N LEU A 463 0.75 1.08 -4.20
CA LEU A 463 -0.51 1.26 -4.94
C LEU A 463 -0.41 0.92 -6.43
N GLU A 464 0.75 1.13 -7.07
CA GLU A 464 0.97 0.77 -8.47
C GLU A 464 0.75 -0.74 -8.70
N GLY A 465 1.22 -1.58 -7.77
CA GLY A 465 1.05 -3.03 -7.84
C GLY A 465 -0.41 -3.47 -7.89
N CYS A 466 -1.30 -2.77 -7.18
CA CYS A 466 -2.74 -3.04 -7.22
C CYS A 466 -3.33 -2.85 -8.62
N VAL A 467 -2.94 -1.76 -9.29
CA VAL A 467 -3.46 -1.41 -10.62
C VAL A 467 -2.84 -2.31 -11.67
N VAL A 468 -1.52 -2.56 -11.60
CA VAL A 468 -0.81 -3.46 -12.52
C VAL A 468 -1.34 -4.89 -12.43
N SER A 469 -1.63 -5.40 -11.23
CA SER A 469 -2.19 -6.75 -11.08
C SER A 469 -3.63 -6.84 -11.59
N ALA A 470 -4.47 -5.81 -11.35
CA ALA A 470 -5.82 -5.75 -11.90
C ALA A 470 -5.82 -5.71 -13.43
N MET A 471 -4.93 -4.92 -14.03
CA MET A 471 -4.72 -4.86 -15.47
C MET A 471 -4.29 -6.22 -16.06
N ARG A 472 -3.48 -7.00 -15.33
CA ARG A 472 -3.09 -8.36 -15.74
C ARG A 472 -4.28 -9.30 -15.77
N VAL A 473 -5.12 -9.29 -14.72
CA VAL A 473 -6.36 -10.10 -14.70
C VAL A 473 -7.27 -9.73 -15.85
N ALA A 474 -7.44 -8.42 -16.13
CA ALA A 474 -8.21 -7.95 -17.28
C ALA A 474 -7.64 -8.47 -18.61
N ASP A 475 -6.31 -8.42 -18.81
CA ASP A 475 -5.65 -8.95 -20.01
C ASP A 475 -5.90 -10.45 -20.18
N GLU A 476 -5.81 -11.24 -19.10
CA GLU A 476 -6.08 -12.69 -19.13
C GLU A 476 -7.55 -13.01 -19.37
N PHE A 477 -8.46 -12.09 -19.04
CA PHE A 477 -9.88 -12.21 -19.34
C PHE A 477 -10.22 -11.69 -20.75
N GLY A 478 -9.22 -11.14 -21.46
CA GLY A 478 -9.40 -10.53 -22.78
C GLY A 478 -10.22 -9.24 -22.71
N VAL A 479 -10.07 -8.46 -21.64
CA VAL A 479 -10.75 -7.18 -21.40
C VAL A 479 -9.76 -6.05 -21.63
N ALA A 480 -10.15 -5.05 -22.42
CA ALA A 480 -9.30 -3.90 -22.70
C ALA A 480 -9.14 -3.00 -21.47
N VAL A 481 -7.93 -2.47 -21.26
CA VAL A 481 -7.64 -1.52 -20.18
C VAL A 481 -7.70 -0.10 -20.74
N PRO A 482 -8.70 0.72 -20.36
CA PRO A 482 -8.95 2.00 -21.04
C PRO A 482 -7.84 3.03 -20.81
N TRP A 483 -7.22 3.06 -19.63
CA TRP A 483 -6.13 3.99 -19.31
C TRP A 483 -4.74 3.54 -19.80
N ARG A 484 -4.66 2.44 -20.58
CA ARG A 484 -3.40 2.00 -21.19
C ARG A 484 -3.04 2.82 -22.43
N ASP A 485 -4.05 3.31 -23.15
CA ASP A 485 -3.91 3.81 -24.52
C ASP A 485 -3.93 5.36 -24.66
N GLU A 486 -4.08 6.12 -23.57
CA GLU A 486 -4.20 7.59 -23.64
C GLU A 486 -2.89 8.34 -24.01
N TYR A 487 -1.79 7.64 -24.29
CA TYR A 487 -0.53 8.23 -24.76
C TYR A 487 0.18 7.33 -25.79
N LYS A 488 -0.49 7.05 -26.91
CA LYS A 488 0.20 6.72 -28.17
C LYS A 488 0.32 7.96 -29.03
#